data_AF-A0A260ZTL4-F1
#
_entry.id   AF-A0A260ZTL4-F1
#
_cell.length_a   1.000
_cell.length_b   1.000
_cell.length_c   1.000
_cell.angle_alpha   90.00
_cell.angle_beta   90.00
_cell.angle_gamma   90.00
#
_symmetry.space_group_name_H-M   'P 1'
#
loop_
_entity.id
_entity.type
_entity.pdbx_description
1 polymer ?
#
loop_
_entity_poly.entity_id
_entity_poly.type
_entity_poly.pdbx_seq_one_letter_code
_entity_poly.pdbx_strand_id
1 'polypeptide(L)' 'MESFVCNLIVNEHIIGAKFHHPSRIVYLRLKKANVEQLDVWASNVHKLTGTLNKVSHLILKEQMVSEHIVGAKIR' A
#
# COMPACT_ATOMS: atom_id res chain seq x y z
N MET A 1 -14.91 -2.40 -30.56
CA MET A 1 -14.08 -2.18 -29.35
C MET A 1 -14.71 -2.82 -28.10
N GLU A 2 -16.01 -2.67 -27.89
CA GLU A 2 -16.71 -3.31 -26.76
C GLU A 2 -16.61 -4.84 -26.76
N SER A 3 -16.85 -5.50 -27.89
CA SER A 3 -16.73 -6.96 -28.03
C SER A 3 -15.33 -7.47 -27.69
N PHE A 4 -14.29 -6.68 -27.96
CA PHE A 4 -12.92 -7.01 -27.59
C PHE A 4 -12.73 -7.01 -26.07
N VAL A 5 -13.22 -5.97 -25.38
CA VAL A 5 -13.16 -5.87 -23.92
C VAL A 5 -13.99 -6.95 -23.24
N CYS A 6 -15.20 -7.23 -23.74
CA CYS A 6 -16.04 -8.31 -23.23
C CYS A 6 -15.35 -9.67 -23.40
N ASN A 7 -14.72 -9.93 -24.54
CA ASN A 7 -13.94 -11.16 -24.74
C ASN A 7 -12.77 -11.27 -23.77
N LEU A 8 -12.07 -10.17 -23.46
CA LEU A 8 -11.00 -10.17 -22.47
C LEU A 8 -11.51 -10.45 -21.04
N ILE A 9 -12.71 -9.98 -20.70
CA ILE A 9 -13.33 -10.23 -19.38
C ILE A 9 -13.80 -11.69 -19.29
N VAL A 10 -14.50 -12.19 -20.32
CA VAL A 10 -15.05 -13.56 -20.36
C VAL A 10 -13.94 -14.61 -20.40
N ASN A 11 -12.84 -14.35 -21.11
CA ASN A 11 -11.67 -15.24 -21.16
C ASN A 11 -10.77 -15.09 -19.93
N GLU A 12 -11.19 -14.36 -18.89
CA GLU A 12 -10.47 -14.14 -17.64
C GLU A 12 -9.08 -13.50 -17.78
N HIS A 13 -8.75 -12.90 -18.94
CA HIS A 13 -7.51 -12.12 -19.11
C HIS A 13 -7.51 -10.85 -18.24
N ILE A 14 -8.69 -10.29 -17.94
CA ILE A 14 -8.86 -9.18 -16.99
C ILE A 14 -9.79 -9.65 -15.87
N ILE A 15 -9.20 -10.31 -14.87
CA ILE A 15 -9.91 -10.99 -13.80
C ILE A 15 -10.81 -10.01 -13.02
N GLY A 16 -12.09 -10.34 -12.94
CA GLY A 16 -13.06 -9.64 -12.10
C GLY A 16 -13.44 -8.24 -12.56
N ALA A 17 -13.03 -7.86 -13.77
CA ALA A 17 -13.51 -6.63 -14.39
C ALA A 17 -14.99 -6.74 -14.79
N LYS A 18 -15.72 -5.63 -14.69
CA LYS A 18 -17.14 -5.55 -15.06
C LYS A 18 -17.37 -4.44 -16.07
N PHE A 19 -18.04 -4.77 -17.17
CA PHE A 19 -18.43 -3.80 -18.18
C PHE A 19 -19.82 -3.25 -17.89
N HIS A 20 -19.94 -1.93 -17.75
CA HIS A 20 -21.22 -1.24 -17.62
C HIS A 20 -21.63 -0.66 -18.98
N HIS A 21 -22.50 -1.38 -19.67
CA HIS A 21 -22.89 -1.10 -21.05
C HIS A 21 -23.58 0.26 -21.26
N PRO A 22 -24.52 0.73 -20.41
CA PRO A 22 -25.18 2.02 -20.62
C PRO A 22 -24.23 3.21 -20.56
N SER A 23 -23.26 3.20 -19.64
CA SER A 23 -22.29 4.30 -19.48
C SER A 23 -20.96 4.06 -20.19
N ARG A 24 -20.76 2.89 -20.83
CA ARG A 24 -19.51 2.47 -21.47
C ARG A 24 -18.29 2.54 -20.53
N ILE A 25 -18.49 2.21 -19.25
CA ILE A 25 -17.42 2.21 -18.23
C ILE A 25 -16.96 0.78 -17.99
N VAL A 26 -15.64 0.56 -17.91
CA VAL A 26 -15.05 -0.70 -17.49
C VAL A 26 -14.56 -0.56 -16.04
N TYR A 27 -15.17 -1.27 -15.11
CA TYR A 27 -14.69 -1.38 -13.75
C TYR A 27 -13.63 -2.47 -13.70
N LEU A 28 -12.35 -2.09 -13.62
CA LEU A 28 -11.22 -3.04 -13.57
C LEU A 28 -10.97 -3.63 -12.17
N ARG A 29 -11.65 -3.08 -11.15
CA ARG A 29 -11.50 -3.54 -9.77
C ARG A 29 -12.62 -4.52 -9.45
N LEU A 30 -12.22 -5.68 -8.94
CA LEU A 30 -13.10 -6.49 -8.10
C LEU A 30 -13.63 -5.60 -6.99
N LYS A 31 -14.96 -5.59 -6.82
CA LYS A 31 -15.60 -4.97 -5.66
C LYS A 31 -15.15 -5.80 -4.43
N LYS A 32 -14.01 -5.42 -3.85
CA LYS A 32 -13.49 -6.05 -2.63
C LYS A 32 -14.57 -6.00 -1.56
N ALA A 33 -14.78 -7.10 -0.86
CA ALA A 33 -15.71 -7.10 0.26
C ALA A 33 -15.19 -6.08 1.30
N ASN A 34 -16.09 -5.38 1.99
CA ASN A 34 -15.70 -4.35 2.97
C ASN A 34 -14.72 -4.91 4.03
N VAL A 35 -14.85 -6.19 4.38
CA VAL A 35 -13.96 -6.90 5.32
C VAL A 35 -12.53 -7.01 4.76
N GLU A 36 -12.36 -7.39 3.49
CA GLU A 36 -11.03 -7.47 2.87
C GLU A 36 -10.34 -6.09 2.81
N GLN A 37 -11.12 -5.01 2.68
CA GLN A 37 -10.57 -3.66 2.73
C GLN A 37 -10.09 -3.29 4.14
N LEU A 38 -10.81 -3.72 5.18
CA LEU A 38 -10.42 -3.52 6.57
C LEU A 38 -9.16 -4.33 6.92
N ASP A 39 -9.02 -5.56 6.41
CA ASP A 39 -7.81 -6.36 6.62
C ASP A 39 -6.58 -5.70 5.98
N VAL A 40 -6.72 -5.19 4.75
CA VAL A 40 -5.66 -4.42 4.08
C VAL A 40 -5.32 -3.16 4.87
N TRP A 41 -6.33 -2.45 5.37
CA TRP A 41 -6.12 -1.27 6.21
C TRP A 41 -5.37 -1.62 7.50
N ALA A 42 -5.79 -2.66 8.23
CA ALA A 42 -5.13 -3.11 9.45
C ALA A 42 -3.67 -3.52 9.19
N SER A 43 -3.41 -4.23 8.09
CA SER A 43 -2.05 -4.57 7.66
C SER A 43 -1.20 -3.32 7.40
N ASN A 44 -1.78 -2.30 6.76
CA ASN A 44 -1.08 -1.05 6.50
C ASN A 44 -0.77 -0.26 7.78
N VAL A 45 -1.71 -0.20 8.72
CA VAL A 45 -1.50 0.41 10.05
C VAL A 45 -0.37 -0.31 10.79
N HIS A 46 -0.37 -1.64 10.80
CA HIS A 46 0.70 -2.42 11.43
C HIS A 46 2.08 -2.14 10.82
N LYS A 47 2.17 -2.09 9.49
CA LYS A 47 3.42 -1.72 8.78
C LYS A 47 3.87 -0.30 9.11
N LEU A 48 2.93 0.65 9.18
CA LEU A 48 3.22 2.03 9.55
C LEU A 48 3.80 2.12 10.96
N THR A 49 3.14 1.54 11.96
CA THR A 49 3.61 1.54 13.34
C THR A 49 4.97 0.85 13.48
N GLY A 50 5.18 -0.27 12.79
CA GLY A 50 6.48 -0.95 12.75
C GLY A 50 7.59 -0.07 12.15
N THR A 51 7.26 0.72 11.13
CA THR A 51 8.21 1.66 10.49
C THR A 51 8.52 2.83 11.42
N LEU A 52 7.50 3.42 12.05
CA LEU A 52 7.68 4.50 13.03
C LEU A 52 8.59 4.07 14.18
N ASN A 53 8.37 2.88 14.75
CA ASN A 53 9.22 2.36 15.82
C ASN A 53 10.69 2.23 15.37
N LYS A 54 10.94 1.71 14.17
CA LYS A 54 12.31 1.62 13.63
C LYS A 54 12.95 3.00 13.47
N VAL A 55 12.21 3.96 12.92
CA VAL A 55 12.70 5.33 12.76
C VAL A 55 12.99 5.97 14.11
N SER A 56 12.13 5.80 15.11
CA SER A 56 12.36 6.29 16.47
C SER A 56 13.65 5.74 17.09
N HIS A 57 13.91 4.43 16.96
CA HIS A 57 15.16 3.83 17.43
C HIS A 57 16.39 4.37 16.69
N LEU A 58 16.29 4.61 15.38
CA LEU A 58 17.38 5.16 14.59
C LEU A 58 17.72 6.59 15.01
N ILE A 59 16.70 7.44 15.23
CA ILE A 59 16.88 8.80 15.72
C ILE A 59 17.60 8.80 17.08
N LEU A 60 17.16 7.96 18.02
CA LEU A 60 17.81 7.85 19.34
C LEU A 60 19.27 7.40 19.22
N LYS A 61 19.55 6.42 18.34
CA LYS A 61 20.91 5.96 18.09
C LYS A 61 21.79 7.07 17.50
N GLU A 62 21.25 7.84 16.57
CA GLU A 62 21.95 8.98 15.95
C GLU A 62 22.27 10.08 16.96
N GLN A 63 21.32 10.40 17.86
CA GLN A 63 21.55 11.34 18.96
C GLN A 63 22.68 10.88 19.87
N MET A 64 22.68 9.62 20.29
CA MET A 64 23.76 9.07 21.14
C MET A 64 25.13 9.17 20.47
N VAL A 65 25.23 8.84 19.18
CA VAL A 65 26.49 8.96 18.44
C VAL A 65 26.91 10.43 18.31
N SER A 66 25.97 11.32 18.01
CA SER A 66 26.24 12.75 17.87
C SER A 66 26.79 13.35 19.17
N GLU A 67 26.17 13.03 20.31
CA GLU A 67 26.64 13.45 21.64
C GLU A 67 28.03 12.88 21.97
N HIS A 68 28.29 11.60 21.64
CA HIS A 68 29.62 11.01 21.84
C HIS A 68 30.70 11.67 20.97
N ILE A 69 30.40 11.99 19.71
CA ILE A 69 31.34 12.67 18.81
C ILE A 69 31.60 14.10 19.29
N VAL A 70 30.56 14.84 19.68
CA VAL A 70 30.71 16.20 20.22
C VAL A 70 31.50 16.17 21.53
N GLY A 71 31.19 15.25 22.44
CA GLY A 71 31.92 15.06 23.69
C GLY A 71 33.39 14.64 23.49
N ALA A 72 33.68 13.82 22.48
CA ALA A 72 35.04 13.42 22.11
C ALA A 72 35.85 14.54 21.45
N LYS A 73 35.19 15.53 20.83
CA LYS A 73 35.84 16.66 20.16
C LYS A 73 36.20 17.81 21.10
N ILE A 74 35.57 17.86 22.28
CA ILE A 74 35.81 18.88 23.32
C ILE A 74 36.94 18.45 24.29
N ARG A 75 37.39 17.20 24.20
CA ARG A 75 38.46 16.61 25.03
C ARG A 75 39.77 16.52 24.27
#